data_AF-A0A3D1AYS5-F1
#
_entry.id   AF-A0A3D1AYS5-F1
#
_cell.length_a   1.000
_cell.length_b   1.000
_cell.length_c   1.000
_cell.angle_alpha   90.00
_cell.angle_beta   90.00
_cell.angle_gamma   90.00
#
_symmetry.space_group_name_H-M   'P 1'
#
loop_
_entity.id
_entity.type
_entity.pdbx_description
1 polymer ?
#
loop_
_entity_poly.entity_id
_entity_poly.type
_entity_poly.pdbx_seq_one_letter_code
_entity_poly.pdbx_strand_id
1 'polypeptide(L)'
;MKIAAFLLTIALTPIELAGQVPAADRRNTFTPGTDTHFELRDYATRAAWEQRKGELRRQILSAAGLYPLPPRASLHAQIFGRIEHKGYSIEKVLLETLPGYYLGGNLYRPMSAGKKPGVLNPHGHWPYGRLENEPLDSNPEFGMNLARQGYVVFAWDMVGYNDTLQTPHSFGTPAEQLWSFGPLGLQLWNSIRALDFLISLDDVDAARIGMAGASGGATQTLLLDAVDDRVQFAAPVNMVSTFMQGGDTCENAPGLRVGANNVEIAAMFAPKPMLLVSATGDWTRTTPTVEFPAVRKIYELYGHAANVETFHQEAPHNFNRQNREAIYRFFGHHMLGDNNAAHFVEKDEPVEMLQKMLALAGRALPEGAATYGQVFARWRAMPSDVSLDQAREKLQLALGVEWPAQVTAQQNGDMTLLTRGDDRVPAYWIDGHGAPAVLVDSGGAAPARHSPLAARLLREGRPLLVVEAFQTGANTAPRNRATSHFLAFNYTDDQCRVQDILTALAFAAQRHPGPVELFGTGDAAIWALFAAAAAP
;
A
#
# COMPACT_ATOMS: atom_id res chain seq x y z
N MET A 1 -71.53 24.49 24.19
CA MET A 1 -70.78 23.38 23.57
C MET A 1 -69.31 23.76 23.47
N LYS A 2 -68.46 23.21 24.35
CA LYS A 2 -67.00 23.32 24.28
C LYS A 2 -66.49 21.92 23.91
N ILE A 3 -65.82 21.79 22.78
CA ILE A 3 -65.13 20.56 22.37
C ILE A 3 -63.64 20.79 22.67
N ALA A 4 -63.10 20.03 23.62
CA ALA A 4 -61.67 19.98 23.89
C ALA A 4 -61.07 18.84 23.07
N ALA A 5 -60.13 19.16 22.19
CA ALA A 5 -59.33 18.17 21.47
C ALA A 5 -58.05 17.89 22.27
N PHE A 6 -57.89 16.65 22.73
CA PHE A 6 -56.67 16.15 23.36
C PHE A 6 -55.69 15.74 22.26
N LEU A 7 -54.56 16.44 22.13
CA LEU A 7 -53.44 16.06 21.28
C LEU A 7 -52.51 15.16 22.09
N LEU A 8 -52.50 13.86 21.75
CA LEU A 8 -51.59 12.87 22.31
C LEU A 8 -50.26 12.95 21.53
N THR A 9 -49.26 13.64 22.08
CA THR A 9 -47.87 13.57 21.57
C THR A 9 -47.26 12.23 21.94
N ILE A 10 -47.19 11.32 20.95
CA ILE A 10 -46.38 10.10 21.03
C ILE A 10 -44.92 10.51 20.81
N ALA A 11 -44.12 10.47 21.87
CA ALA A 11 -42.67 10.56 21.77
C ALA A 11 -42.14 9.25 21.17
N LEU A 12 -41.84 9.26 19.87
CA LEU A 12 -41.07 8.20 19.23
C LEU A 12 -39.59 8.41 19.62
N THR A 13 -39.14 7.70 20.65
CA THR A 13 -37.71 7.44 20.84
C THR A 13 -37.21 6.65 19.62
N PRO A 14 -36.13 7.08 18.96
CA PRO A 14 -35.54 6.31 17.88
C PRO A 14 -35.07 4.97 18.45
N ILE A 15 -35.65 3.88 17.96
CA ILE A 15 -35.11 2.54 18.17
C ILE A 15 -33.86 2.48 17.29
N GLU A 16 -32.68 2.62 17.90
CA GLU A 16 -31.44 2.18 17.25
C GLU A 16 -31.59 0.68 16.96
N LEU A 17 -31.70 0.34 15.68
CA LEU A 17 -31.51 -1.04 15.22
C LEU A 17 -30.05 -1.39 15.51
N ALA A 18 -29.80 -2.02 16.66
CA ALA A 18 -28.52 -2.63 16.96
C ALA A 18 -28.22 -3.63 15.82
N GLY A 19 -27.15 -3.37 15.06
CA GLY A 19 -26.72 -4.25 13.98
C GLY A 19 -26.56 -5.68 14.52
N GLN A 20 -27.18 -6.65 13.84
CA GLN A 20 -27.09 -8.06 14.22
C GLN A 20 -25.64 -8.53 14.06
N VAL A 21 -25.08 -9.19 15.08
CA VAL A 21 -23.74 -9.78 14.98
C VAL A 21 -23.75 -10.84 13.87
N PRO A 22 -22.76 -10.85 12.96
CA PRO A 22 -22.70 -11.85 11.88
C PRO A 22 -22.74 -13.29 12.40
N ALA A 23 -23.33 -14.19 11.60
CA ALA A 23 -23.41 -15.61 11.97
C ALA A 23 -22.02 -16.30 12.00
N ALA A 24 -21.09 -15.84 11.15
CA ALA A 24 -19.72 -16.31 11.07
C ALA A 24 -18.77 -15.10 11.07
N ASP A 25 -17.56 -15.29 11.59
CA ASP A 25 -16.53 -14.25 11.55
C ASP A 25 -16.03 -14.03 10.12
N ARG A 26 -16.12 -12.79 9.64
CA ARG A 26 -15.72 -12.43 8.27
C ARG A 26 -14.27 -12.78 7.96
N ARG A 27 -13.37 -12.73 8.96
CA ARG A 27 -11.94 -13.02 8.79
C ARG A 27 -11.69 -14.50 8.44
N ASN A 28 -12.67 -15.37 8.66
CA ASN A 28 -12.65 -16.78 8.23
C ASN A 28 -13.32 -17.02 6.87
N THR A 29 -14.34 -16.24 6.52
CA THR A 29 -15.21 -16.49 5.36
C THR A 29 -14.84 -15.65 4.13
N PHE A 30 -14.19 -14.51 4.32
CA PHE A 30 -13.69 -13.66 3.26
C PHE A 30 -12.17 -13.54 3.38
N THR A 31 -11.46 -14.40 2.63
CA THR A 31 -10.00 -14.43 2.56
C THR A 31 -9.55 -13.94 1.17
N PRO A 32 -9.49 -12.63 0.93
CA PRO A 32 -9.07 -12.08 -0.37
C PRO A 32 -7.64 -12.47 -0.72
N GLY A 33 -7.33 -12.40 -2.00
CA GLY A 33 -6.01 -12.67 -2.57
C GLY A 33 -5.81 -11.85 -3.85
N THR A 34 -4.73 -12.18 -4.58
CA THR A 34 -4.31 -11.45 -5.79
C THR A 34 -5.42 -11.28 -6.83
N ASP A 35 -6.21 -12.33 -7.05
CA ASP A 35 -7.25 -12.37 -8.08
C ASP A 35 -8.67 -12.12 -7.54
N THR A 36 -8.80 -11.58 -6.33
CA THR A 36 -10.12 -11.27 -5.76
C THR A 36 -10.75 -10.11 -6.52
N HIS A 37 -12.01 -10.27 -6.92
CA HIS A 37 -12.79 -9.16 -7.45
C HIS A 37 -13.26 -8.27 -6.29
N PHE A 38 -12.61 -7.14 -6.12
CA PHE A 38 -12.89 -6.20 -5.05
C PHE A 38 -14.11 -5.34 -5.37
N GLU A 39 -15.03 -5.25 -4.41
CA GLU A 39 -16.07 -4.23 -4.42
C GLU A 39 -15.46 -2.86 -4.16
N LEU A 40 -15.81 -1.90 -5.00
CA LEU A 40 -15.33 -0.52 -4.90
C LEU A 40 -16.08 0.21 -3.79
N ARG A 41 -15.33 0.84 -2.89
CA ARG A 41 -15.89 1.69 -1.84
C ARG A 41 -16.39 3.00 -2.45
N ASP A 42 -17.54 3.46 -1.99
CA ASP A 42 -18.08 4.77 -2.33
C ASP A 42 -17.71 5.79 -1.25
N TYR A 43 -17.36 7.00 -1.68
CA TYR A 43 -16.93 8.09 -0.80
C TYR A 43 -17.84 9.29 -0.99
N ALA A 44 -18.75 9.51 -0.03
CA ALA A 44 -19.76 10.56 -0.13
C ALA A 44 -19.21 11.99 -0.08
N THR A 45 -18.04 12.20 0.53
CA THR A 45 -17.46 13.53 0.72
C THR A 45 -15.95 13.52 0.53
N ARG A 46 -15.39 14.67 0.12
CA ARG A 46 -13.95 14.89 0.06
C ARG A 46 -13.28 14.65 1.42
N ALA A 47 -13.90 15.05 2.52
CA ALA A 47 -13.32 14.87 3.86
C ALA A 47 -13.16 13.38 4.22
N ALA A 48 -14.17 12.55 3.91
CA ALA A 48 -14.09 11.10 4.11
C ALA A 48 -12.98 10.47 3.25
N TRP A 49 -12.85 10.92 2.00
CA TRP A 49 -11.77 10.47 1.13
C TRP A 49 -10.37 10.90 1.61
N GLU A 50 -10.19 12.16 2.04
CA GLU A 50 -8.89 12.64 2.54
C GLU A 50 -8.46 11.90 3.81
N GLN A 51 -9.41 11.57 4.69
CA GLN A 51 -9.13 10.73 5.85
C GLN A 51 -8.61 9.36 5.41
N ARG A 52 -9.33 8.70 4.50
CA ARG A 52 -8.93 7.39 3.95
C ARG A 52 -7.58 7.45 3.24
N LYS A 53 -7.34 8.48 2.44
CA LYS A 53 -6.06 8.71 1.74
C LYS A 53 -4.90 8.82 2.75
N GLY A 54 -5.11 9.50 3.87
CA GLY A 54 -4.14 9.57 4.96
C GLY A 54 -3.83 8.21 5.60
N GLU A 55 -4.86 7.40 5.85
CA GLU A 55 -4.72 6.03 6.38
C GLU A 55 -3.97 5.13 5.40
N LEU A 56 -4.35 5.15 4.13
CA LEU A 56 -3.70 4.37 3.06
C LEU A 56 -2.24 4.72 2.91
N ARG A 57 -1.89 6.01 2.95
CA ARG A 57 -0.49 6.46 2.87
C ARG A 57 0.34 5.86 4.01
N ARG A 58 -0.17 5.87 5.26
CA ARG A 58 0.52 5.24 6.39
C ARG A 58 0.58 3.72 6.25
N GLN A 59 -0.49 3.08 5.78
CA GLN A 59 -0.53 1.64 5.51
C GLN A 59 0.52 1.23 4.48
N ILE A 60 0.62 1.92 3.34
CA ILE A 60 1.61 1.67 2.29
C ILE A 60 3.03 1.81 2.84
N LEU A 61 3.31 2.91 3.54
CA LEU A 61 4.63 3.14 4.13
C LEU A 61 4.98 2.09 5.20
N SER A 62 4.02 1.68 6.04
CA SER A 62 4.24 0.65 7.06
C SER A 62 4.48 -0.74 6.44
N ALA A 63 3.67 -1.13 5.45
CA ALA A 63 3.84 -2.38 4.71
C ALA A 63 5.19 -2.44 3.98
N ALA A 64 5.68 -1.29 3.49
CA ALA A 64 6.99 -1.13 2.89
C ALA A 64 8.15 -1.06 3.89
N GLY A 65 7.89 -1.03 5.21
CA GLY A 65 8.91 -0.83 6.25
C GLY A 65 9.54 0.57 6.26
N LEU A 66 8.83 1.56 5.72
CA LEU A 66 9.25 2.95 5.55
C LEU A 66 8.44 3.93 6.42
N TYR A 67 7.77 3.47 7.48
CA TYR A 67 7.03 4.32 8.42
C TYR A 67 7.71 4.42 9.80
N PRO A 68 8.10 5.62 10.27
CA PRO A 68 8.23 6.86 9.49
C PRO A 68 9.31 6.73 8.41
N LEU A 69 9.32 7.66 7.45
CA LEU A 69 10.29 7.63 6.36
C LEU A 69 11.73 7.66 6.89
N PRO A 70 12.61 6.78 6.39
CA PRO A 70 14.03 6.83 6.74
C PRO A 70 14.67 8.16 6.32
N PRO A 71 15.78 8.56 6.97
CA PRO A 71 16.56 9.72 6.54
C PRO A 71 17.02 9.57 5.09
N ARG A 72 16.84 10.64 4.29
CA ARG A 72 17.27 10.70 2.89
C ARG A 72 18.75 11.08 2.82
N ALA A 73 19.63 10.09 2.97
CA ALA A 73 21.09 10.27 2.89
C ALA A 73 21.55 10.77 1.51
N SER A 74 22.78 11.32 1.43
CA SER A 74 23.40 11.70 0.15
C SER A 74 23.36 10.54 -0.85
N LEU A 75 23.06 10.87 -2.11
CA LEU A 75 22.83 9.90 -3.18
C LEU A 75 24.11 9.39 -3.86
N HIS A 76 25.25 10.08 -3.66
CA HIS A 76 26.54 9.81 -4.28
C HIS A 76 26.44 9.40 -5.77
N ALA A 77 25.60 10.12 -6.52
CA ALA A 77 25.23 9.75 -7.88
C ALA A 77 26.45 9.79 -8.82
N GLN A 78 26.65 8.70 -9.57
CA GLN A 78 27.63 8.62 -10.64
C GLN A 78 26.91 8.65 -11.98
N ILE A 79 27.08 9.74 -12.74
CA ILE A 79 26.56 9.89 -14.10
C ILE A 79 27.75 9.81 -15.06
N PHE A 80 27.76 8.86 -16.01
CA PHE A 80 28.90 8.62 -16.88
C PHE A 80 28.52 7.93 -18.19
N GLY A 81 29.49 7.82 -19.11
CA GLY A 81 29.33 7.06 -20.35
C GLY A 81 28.31 7.67 -21.31
N ARG A 82 28.32 8.99 -21.44
CA ARG A 82 27.43 9.75 -22.33
C ARG A 82 27.54 9.29 -23.78
N ILE A 83 26.40 8.98 -24.38
CA ILE A 83 26.21 8.66 -25.79
C ILE A 83 25.32 9.74 -26.39
N GLU A 84 25.81 10.41 -27.43
CA GLU A 84 25.06 11.48 -28.08
C GLU A 84 24.39 10.98 -29.35
N HIS A 85 23.11 11.32 -29.49
CA HIS A 85 22.31 11.10 -30.69
C HIS A 85 21.79 12.45 -31.21
N LYS A 86 21.09 12.42 -32.35
CA LYS A 86 20.52 13.63 -32.94
C LYS A 86 19.33 14.14 -32.13
N GLY A 87 19.59 15.02 -31.15
CA GLY A 87 18.56 15.73 -30.38
C GLY A 87 18.40 15.26 -28.93
N TYR A 88 19.05 14.17 -28.55
CA TYR A 88 19.10 13.68 -27.18
C TYR A 88 20.43 12.98 -26.86
N SER A 89 20.70 12.74 -25.58
CA SER A 89 21.81 11.90 -25.10
C SER A 89 21.32 10.84 -24.13
N ILE A 90 22.08 9.75 -23.99
CA ILE A 90 21.89 8.70 -22.98
C ILE A 90 23.12 8.66 -22.08
N GLU A 91 22.93 8.62 -20.76
CA GLU A 91 23.98 8.46 -19.77
C GLU A 91 23.64 7.29 -18.85
N LYS A 92 24.67 6.63 -18.31
CA LYS A 92 24.52 5.59 -17.29
C LYS A 92 24.55 6.21 -15.91
N VAL A 93 23.75 5.66 -15.01
CA VAL A 93 23.64 6.13 -13.62
C VAL A 93 23.83 4.96 -12.65
N LEU A 94 24.67 5.17 -11.64
CA LEU A 94 24.63 4.40 -10.38
C LEU A 94 24.31 5.36 -9.24
N LEU A 95 23.30 5.02 -8.46
CA LEU A 95 22.75 5.85 -7.40
C LEU A 95 22.78 5.10 -6.07
N GLU A 96 23.42 5.63 -5.04
CA GLU A 96 23.40 5.02 -3.70
C GLU A 96 22.10 5.40 -2.98
N THR A 97 21.14 4.47 -2.89
CA THR A 97 19.80 4.78 -2.32
C THR A 97 19.72 4.49 -0.83
N LEU A 98 20.47 3.50 -0.35
CA LEU A 98 20.79 3.24 1.06
C LEU A 98 22.30 3.14 1.19
N PRO A 99 22.89 3.34 2.39
CA PRO A 99 24.32 3.15 2.59
C PRO A 99 24.78 1.80 2.01
N GLY A 100 25.68 1.85 1.04
CA GLY A 100 26.25 0.75 0.26
C GLY A 100 25.31 0.06 -0.72
N TYR A 101 24.06 0.48 -0.94
CA TYR A 101 23.10 -0.13 -1.85
C TYR A 101 22.86 0.73 -3.08
N TYR A 102 23.10 0.16 -4.26
CA TYR A 102 23.14 0.89 -5.53
C TYR A 102 21.96 0.53 -6.43
N LEU A 103 21.30 1.58 -6.93
CA LEU A 103 20.31 1.55 -7.98
C LEU A 103 20.96 1.91 -9.32
N GLY A 104 20.86 1.01 -10.29
CA GLY A 104 21.31 1.26 -11.65
C GLY A 104 20.22 1.83 -12.54
N GLY A 105 20.60 2.66 -13.51
CA GLY A 105 19.66 3.28 -14.44
C GLY A 105 20.29 3.98 -15.65
N ASN A 106 19.42 4.52 -16.49
CA ASN A 106 19.78 5.37 -17.62
C ASN A 106 19.09 6.74 -17.51
N LEU A 107 19.85 7.78 -17.83
CA LEU A 107 19.37 9.15 -17.90
C LEU A 107 19.34 9.59 -19.37
N TYR A 108 18.15 9.92 -19.86
CA TYR A 108 17.93 10.42 -21.21
C TYR A 108 17.70 11.92 -21.13
N ARG A 109 18.44 12.69 -21.92
CA ARG A 109 18.40 14.17 -21.85
C ARG A 109 18.20 14.80 -23.22
N PRO A 110 17.42 15.87 -23.33
CA PRO A 110 17.39 16.67 -24.54
C PRO A 110 18.72 17.40 -24.73
N MET A 111 19.13 17.61 -25.98
CA MET A 111 20.33 18.41 -26.27
C MET A 111 20.09 19.93 -26.15
N SER A 112 18.83 20.36 -26.02
CA SER A 112 18.47 21.77 -25.86
C SER A 112 18.75 22.26 -24.44
N ALA A 113 19.26 23.49 -24.30
CA ALA A 113 19.52 24.12 -23.01
C ALA A 113 18.25 24.49 -22.22
N GLY A 114 18.45 24.85 -20.95
CA GLY A 114 17.40 25.30 -20.02
C GLY A 114 16.76 24.17 -19.21
N LYS A 115 15.98 24.53 -18.18
CA LYS A 115 15.26 23.56 -17.36
C LYS A 115 14.16 22.86 -18.14
N LYS A 116 14.00 21.56 -17.92
CA LYS A 116 13.09 20.68 -18.64
C LYS A 116 12.16 19.94 -17.67
N PRO A 117 10.93 19.62 -18.07
CA PRO A 117 10.12 18.67 -17.31
C PRO A 117 10.88 17.34 -17.14
N GLY A 118 10.74 16.73 -15.97
CA GLY A 118 11.33 15.43 -15.65
C GLY A 118 10.31 14.30 -15.80
N VAL A 119 10.74 13.11 -16.24
CA VAL A 119 9.91 11.90 -16.27
C VAL A 119 10.63 10.73 -15.60
N LEU A 120 9.95 10.07 -14.66
CA LEU A 120 10.37 8.82 -14.06
C LEU A 120 9.83 7.64 -14.86
N ASN A 121 10.68 6.66 -15.18
CA ASN A 121 10.33 5.51 -16.02
C ASN A 121 10.70 4.17 -15.33
N PRO A 122 9.91 3.69 -14.36
CA PRO A 122 10.04 2.33 -13.85
C PRO A 122 9.55 1.30 -14.88
N HIS A 123 10.24 0.17 -14.97
CA HIS A 123 9.84 -0.93 -15.85
C HIS A 123 9.01 -2.00 -15.13
N GLY A 124 8.31 -2.83 -15.92
CA GLY A 124 7.66 -4.07 -15.47
C GLY A 124 8.52 -5.31 -15.64
N HIS A 125 7.92 -6.48 -15.47
CA HIS A 125 8.60 -7.79 -15.45
C HIS A 125 8.96 -8.35 -16.82
N TRP A 126 9.53 -7.53 -17.70
CA TRP A 126 10.14 -8.01 -18.95
C TRP A 126 11.57 -8.52 -18.72
N PRO A 127 12.07 -9.48 -19.53
CA PRO A 127 13.36 -10.14 -19.32
C PRO A 127 14.54 -9.19 -19.09
N TYR A 128 14.61 -8.09 -19.83
CA TYR A 128 15.70 -7.10 -19.74
C TYR A 128 15.32 -5.84 -18.96
N GLY A 129 14.14 -5.83 -18.31
CA GLY A 129 13.70 -4.71 -17.48
C GLY A 129 13.71 -3.37 -18.22
N ARG A 130 14.40 -2.35 -17.67
CA ARG A 130 14.52 -1.02 -18.32
C ARG A 130 15.15 -1.05 -19.71
N LEU A 131 15.83 -2.15 -20.06
CA LEU A 131 16.52 -2.33 -21.34
C LEU A 131 15.74 -3.21 -22.31
N GLU A 132 14.54 -3.66 -21.96
CA GLU A 132 13.67 -4.40 -22.87
C GLU A 132 13.37 -3.58 -24.13
N ASN A 133 13.50 -4.21 -25.29
CA ASN A 133 13.20 -3.61 -26.58
C ASN A 133 12.69 -4.66 -27.57
N GLU A 134 11.39 -4.92 -27.50
CA GLU A 134 10.62 -5.85 -28.33
C GLU A 134 9.30 -5.20 -28.77
N PRO A 135 8.57 -5.75 -29.76
CA PRO A 135 7.31 -5.14 -30.24
C PRO A 135 6.25 -4.89 -29.15
N LEU A 136 6.26 -5.69 -28.08
CA LEU A 136 5.32 -5.55 -26.97
C LEU A 136 5.82 -4.63 -25.85
N ASP A 137 7.10 -4.26 -25.79
CA ASP A 137 7.66 -3.34 -24.79
C ASP A 137 8.97 -2.74 -25.26
N SER A 138 9.10 -1.42 -25.17
CA SER A 138 10.40 -0.77 -25.33
C SER A 138 10.56 0.40 -24.38
N ASN A 139 11.24 0.13 -23.28
CA ASN A 139 11.62 1.14 -22.29
C ASN A 139 12.69 2.12 -22.82
N PRO A 140 13.71 1.68 -23.59
CA PRO A 140 14.66 2.60 -24.22
C PRO A 140 14.00 3.56 -25.22
N GLU A 141 13.10 3.07 -26.09
CA GLU A 141 12.41 3.95 -27.05
C GLU A 141 11.55 5.00 -26.35
N PHE A 142 10.91 4.63 -25.23
CA PHE A 142 10.17 5.57 -24.39
C PHE A 142 11.05 6.71 -23.87
N GLY A 143 12.20 6.38 -23.27
CA GLY A 143 13.17 7.36 -22.77
C GLY A 143 13.77 8.22 -23.89
N MET A 144 14.15 7.60 -25.01
CA MET A 144 14.71 8.30 -26.17
C MET A 144 13.71 9.31 -26.75
N ASN A 145 12.47 8.92 -26.96
CA ASN A 145 11.47 9.78 -27.60
C ASN A 145 11.00 10.91 -26.69
N LEU A 146 10.81 10.67 -25.39
CA LEU A 146 10.58 11.74 -24.43
C LEU A 146 11.77 12.71 -24.40
N ALA A 147 13.00 12.23 -24.38
CA ALA A 147 14.16 13.12 -24.41
C ALA A 147 14.18 14.02 -25.66
N ARG A 148 13.82 13.48 -26.83
CA ARG A 148 13.68 14.28 -28.07
C ARG A 148 12.54 15.29 -28.01
N GLN A 149 11.48 14.98 -27.28
CA GLN A 149 10.33 15.86 -27.08
C GLN A 149 10.57 16.92 -25.99
N GLY A 150 11.74 16.91 -25.33
CA GLY A 150 12.16 17.96 -24.40
C GLY A 150 12.05 17.60 -22.91
N TYR A 151 11.98 16.32 -22.57
CA TYR A 151 11.93 15.83 -21.18
C TYR A 151 13.28 15.28 -20.73
N VAL A 152 13.65 15.45 -19.46
CA VAL A 152 14.74 14.67 -18.85
C VAL A 152 14.13 13.41 -18.25
N VAL A 153 14.57 12.23 -18.70
CA VAL A 153 13.97 10.95 -18.28
C VAL A 153 14.95 10.14 -17.47
N PHE A 154 14.55 9.67 -16.29
CA PHE A 154 15.31 8.71 -15.53
C PHE A 154 14.58 7.36 -15.47
N ALA A 155 15.19 6.35 -16.10
CA ALA A 155 14.76 4.96 -16.03
C ALA A 155 15.70 4.17 -15.12
N TRP A 156 15.18 3.30 -14.26
CA TRP A 156 15.98 2.54 -13.30
C TRP A 156 15.57 1.08 -13.24
N ASP A 157 16.47 0.24 -12.73
CA ASP A 157 16.22 -1.18 -12.53
C ASP A 157 15.35 -1.46 -11.30
N MET A 158 14.40 -2.39 -11.45
CA MET A 158 13.81 -3.09 -10.31
C MET A 158 14.89 -3.76 -9.47
N VAL A 159 14.55 -4.04 -8.22
CA VAL A 159 15.44 -4.77 -7.31
C VAL A 159 15.76 -6.14 -7.91
N GLY A 160 17.04 -6.50 -8.00
CA GLY A 160 17.50 -7.78 -8.56
C GLY A 160 17.57 -7.83 -10.10
N TYR A 161 17.35 -6.71 -10.79
CA TYR A 161 17.52 -6.61 -12.25
C TYR A 161 18.83 -5.92 -12.63
N ASN A 162 19.40 -6.34 -13.76
CA ASN A 162 20.48 -5.68 -14.51
C ASN A 162 21.65 -5.14 -13.66
N ASP A 163 21.61 -3.87 -13.22
CA ASP A 163 22.69 -3.23 -12.45
C ASP A 163 22.36 -3.11 -10.94
N THR A 164 21.12 -3.39 -10.52
CA THR A 164 20.65 -3.39 -9.11
C THR A 164 20.70 -4.81 -8.52
N LEU A 165 21.91 -5.38 -8.47
CA LEU A 165 22.14 -6.83 -8.29
C LEU A 165 22.43 -7.29 -6.84
N GLN A 166 22.41 -6.38 -5.87
CA GLN A 166 22.83 -6.69 -4.48
C GLN A 166 21.85 -7.55 -3.69
N THR A 167 20.66 -7.76 -4.26
CA THR A 167 19.55 -8.56 -3.71
C THR A 167 18.92 -9.30 -4.89
N PRO A 168 18.40 -10.53 -4.71
CA PRO A 168 17.57 -11.16 -5.73
C PRO A 168 16.26 -10.37 -5.94
N HIS A 169 15.55 -10.63 -7.03
CA HIS A 169 14.25 -9.99 -7.28
C HIS A 169 13.17 -10.46 -6.30
N SER A 170 13.18 -11.76 -5.96
CA SER A 170 12.26 -12.34 -4.98
C SER A 170 13.03 -12.79 -3.73
N PHE A 171 12.63 -12.27 -2.58
CA PHE A 171 13.12 -12.63 -1.24
C PHE A 171 12.11 -12.22 -0.17
N GLY A 172 12.34 -12.62 1.09
CA GLY A 172 11.44 -12.38 2.21
C GLY A 172 11.32 -13.58 3.13
N THR A 173 12.43 -14.00 3.72
CA THR A 173 12.44 -15.02 4.80
C THR A 173 11.60 -14.55 5.99
N PRO A 174 11.17 -15.46 6.90
CA PRO A 174 10.39 -15.06 8.07
C PRO A 174 11.04 -13.96 8.92
N ALA A 175 12.38 -13.99 9.03
CA ALA A 175 13.12 -12.94 9.72
C ALA A 175 13.05 -11.58 9.01
N GLU A 176 13.02 -11.55 7.68
CA GLU A 176 12.94 -10.32 6.90
C GLU A 176 11.52 -9.74 6.89
N GLN A 177 10.51 -10.61 6.80
CA GLN A 177 9.10 -10.20 6.91
C GLN A 177 8.79 -9.53 8.26
N LEU A 178 9.42 -9.99 9.35
CA LEU A 178 9.29 -9.36 10.67
C LEU A 178 9.71 -7.88 10.69
N TRP A 179 10.61 -7.49 9.79
CA TRP A 179 11.13 -6.12 9.68
C TRP A 179 10.60 -5.40 8.44
N SER A 180 9.54 -5.91 7.81
CA SER A 180 9.00 -5.42 6.54
C SER A 180 10.08 -5.23 5.46
N PHE A 181 11.12 -6.07 5.49
CA PHE A 181 12.20 -6.04 4.53
C PHE A 181 11.87 -7.00 3.39
N GLY A 182 11.60 -6.45 2.21
CA GLY A 182 11.21 -7.21 1.04
C GLY A 182 11.39 -6.39 -0.24
N PRO A 183 11.20 -7.00 -1.40
CA PRO A 183 11.41 -6.33 -2.68
C PRO A 183 10.52 -5.10 -2.86
N LEU A 184 9.27 -5.13 -2.39
CA LEU A 184 8.38 -3.95 -2.43
C LEU A 184 8.94 -2.77 -1.64
N GLY A 185 9.43 -3.01 -0.41
CA GLY A 185 9.98 -1.95 0.45
C GLY A 185 11.22 -1.30 -0.16
N LEU A 186 12.15 -2.11 -0.66
CA LEU A 186 13.34 -1.62 -1.37
C LEU A 186 12.97 -0.91 -2.69
N GLN A 187 12.00 -1.42 -3.45
CA GLN A 187 11.55 -0.78 -4.70
C GLN A 187 10.91 0.58 -4.42
N LEU A 188 9.98 0.68 -3.46
CA LEU A 188 9.35 1.94 -3.12
C LEU A 188 10.40 2.95 -2.62
N TRP A 189 11.36 2.50 -1.81
CA TRP A 189 12.46 3.36 -1.40
C TRP A 189 13.31 3.82 -2.59
N ASN A 190 13.66 2.91 -3.51
CA ASN A 190 14.37 3.24 -4.73
C ASN A 190 13.58 4.24 -5.59
N SER A 191 12.27 4.11 -5.71
CA SER A 191 11.41 5.08 -6.42
C SER A 191 11.45 6.47 -5.76
N ILE A 192 11.38 6.54 -4.43
CA ILE A 192 11.53 7.81 -3.69
C ILE A 192 12.92 8.43 -3.93
N ARG A 193 13.99 7.61 -3.93
CA ARG A 193 15.36 8.09 -4.16
C ARG A 193 15.62 8.45 -5.62
N ALA A 194 14.99 7.76 -6.56
CA ALA A 194 15.01 8.08 -7.99
C ALA A 194 14.37 9.46 -8.26
N LEU A 195 13.26 9.75 -7.58
CA LEU A 195 12.63 11.07 -7.59
C LEU A 195 13.55 12.13 -6.98
N ASP A 196 14.16 11.87 -5.82
CA ASP A 196 15.14 12.78 -5.21
C ASP A 196 16.30 13.09 -6.17
N PHE A 197 16.81 12.07 -6.86
CA PHE A 197 17.87 12.21 -7.86
C PHE A 197 17.42 13.10 -9.01
N LEU A 198 16.30 12.77 -9.66
CA LEU A 198 15.83 13.49 -10.85
C LEU A 198 15.61 14.97 -10.57
N ILE A 199 14.97 15.33 -9.44
CA ILE A 199 14.71 16.74 -9.11
C ILE A 199 15.95 17.50 -8.63
N SER A 200 17.03 16.80 -8.28
CA SER A 200 18.30 17.42 -7.87
C SER A 200 19.14 17.90 -9.06
N LEU A 201 18.80 17.48 -10.28
CA LEU A 201 19.53 17.86 -11.49
C LEU A 201 19.21 19.32 -11.87
N ASP A 202 20.25 20.12 -12.13
CA ASP A 202 20.11 21.55 -12.43
C ASP A 202 19.27 21.84 -13.69
N ASP A 203 19.24 20.89 -14.63
CA ASP A 203 18.48 20.95 -15.88
C ASP A 203 17.05 20.42 -15.76
N VAL A 204 16.59 20.06 -14.56
CA VAL A 204 15.21 19.61 -14.30
C VAL A 204 14.38 20.70 -13.62
N ASP A 205 13.15 20.84 -14.10
CA ASP A 205 12.10 21.63 -13.47
C ASP A 205 11.34 20.77 -12.47
N ALA A 206 11.69 20.91 -11.19
CA ALA A 206 11.10 20.13 -10.09
C ALA A 206 9.59 20.35 -9.91
N ALA A 207 8.98 21.37 -10.53
CA ALA A 207 7.54 21.58 -10.52
C ALA A 207 6.81 20.80 -11.64
N ARG A 208 7.52 20.20 -12.58
CA ARG A 208 6.95 19.44 -13.70
C ARG A 208 7.56 18.05 -13.78
N ILE A 209 7.16 17.19 -12.84
CA ILE A 209 7.62 15.80 -12.76
C ILE A 209 6.48 14.85 -13.10
N GLY A 210 6.68 14.06 -14.16
CA GLY A 210 5.81 12.97 -14.58
C GLY A 210 6.35 11.61 -14.18
N MET A 211 5.49 10.60 -14.14
CA MET A 211 5.88 9.20 -13.99
C MET A 211 5.01 8.29 -14.85
N ALA A 212 5.63 7.34 -15.54
CA ALA A 212 4.91 6.36 -16.35
C ALA A 212 5.68 5.04 -16.39
N GLY A 213 4.95 3.93 -16.30
CA GLY A 213 5.52 2.60 -16.39
C GLY A 213 4.42 1.55 -16.53
N ALA A 214 4.77 0.38 -17.07
CA ALA A 214 3.81 -0.69 -17.34
C ALA A 214 3.93 -1.87 -16.39
N SER A 215 2.79 -2.53 -16.10
CA SER A 215 2.76 -3.74 -15.27
C SER A 215 3.32 -3.49 -13.87
N GLY A 216 4.35 -4.22 -13.43
CA GLY A 216 5.10 -3.91 -12.19
C GLY A 216 5.66 -2.47 -12.14
N GLY A 217 5.95 -1.84 -13.28
CA GLY A 217 6.32 -0.43 -13.36
C GLY A 217 5.15 0.53 -13.06
N ALA A 218 3.93 0.13 -13.41
CA ALA A 218 2.73 0.84 -12.98
C ALA A 218 2.47 0.64 -11.48
N THR A 219 2.72 -0.54 -10.92
CA THR A 219 2.67 -0.74 -9.45
C THR A 219 3.64 0.22 -8.75
N GLN A 220 4.87 0.37 -9.23
CA GLN A 220 5.82 1.37 -8.71
C GLN A 220 5.30 2.81 -8.86
N THR A 221 4.65 3.13 -9.98
CA THR A 221 4.03 4.44 -10.24
C THR A 221 2.96 4.76 -9.20
N LEU A 222 1.99 3.86 -9.03
CA LEU A 222 0.89 4.02 -8.07
C LEU A 222 1.39 4.17 -6.62
N LEU A 223 2.40 3.38 -6.23
CA LEU A 223 2.92 3.43 -4.87
C LEU A 223 3.71 4.71 -4.60
N LEU A 224 4.53 5.19 -5.55
CA LEU A 224 5.24 6.46 -5.38
C LEU A 224 4.26 7.64 -5.35
N ASP A 225 3.30 7.66 -6.27
CA ASP A 225 2.23 8.67 -6.36
C ASP A 225 1.43 8.79 -5.05
N ALA A 226 1.19 7.66 -4.39
CA ALA A 226 0.46 7.60 -3.13
C ALA A 226 1.23 8.22 -1.95
N VAL A 227 2.57 8.14 -1.94
CA VAL A 227 3.39 8.50 -0.77
C VAL A 227 4.25 9.76 -0.95
N ASP A 228 4.41 10.26 -2.18
CA ASP A 228 5.23 11.45 -2.45
C ASP A 228 4.49 12.48 -3.34
N ASP A 229 4.15 13.61 -2.74
CA ASP A 229 3.36 14.65 -3.42
C ASP A 229 4.14 15.45 -4.47
N ARG A 230 5.43 15.17 -4.72
CA ARG A 230 6.24 15.89 -5.72
C ARG A 230 6.00 15.41 -7.16
N VAL A 231 5.51 14.19 -7.38
CA VAL A 231 5.04 13.76 -8.71
C VAL A 231 3.78 14.55 -9.07
N GLN A 232 3.74 15.18 -10.24
CA GLN A 232 2.66 16.06 -10.69
C GLN A 232 1.80 15.46 -11.80
N PHE A 233 2.31 14.48 -12.56
CA PHE A 233 1.61 13.83 -13.66
C PHE A 233 1.87 12.32 -13.64
N ALA A 234 0.85 11.49 -13.83
CA ALA A 234 1.00 10.03 -13.73
C ALA A 234 0.35 9.29 -14.90
N ALA A 235 1.00 8.24 -15.39
CA ALA A 235 0.44 7.34 -16.38
C ALA A 235 0.75 5.87 -16.04
N PRO A 236 0.03 5.25 -15.08
CA PRO A 236 0.14 3.82 -14.81
C PRO A 236 -0.44 3.02 -15.97
N VAL A 237 0.34 2.09 -16.53
CA VAL A 237 -0.02 1.30 -17.71
C VAL A 237 -0.30 -0.15 -17.35
N ASN A 238 -1.48 -0.66 -17.75
CA ASN A 238 -1.84 -2.07 -17.67
C ASN A 238 -1.75 -2.68 -16.26
N MET A 239 -2.17 -1.97 -15.21
CA MET A 239 -2.10 -2.47 -13.83
C MET A 239 -3.27 -2.10 -12.90
N VAL A 240 -3.89 -0.94 -13.10
CA VAL A 240 -5.05 -0.54 -12.29
C VAL A 240 -6.24 -1.44 -12.64
N SER A 241 -6.63 -2.29 -11.69
CA SER A 241 -7.76 -3.22 -11.85
C SER A 241 -8.47 -3.51 -10.52
N THR A 242 -9.74 -3.91 -10.58
CA THR A 242 -10.49 -4.42 -9.43
C THR A 242 -10.27 -5.90 -9.14
N PHE A 243 -9.62 -6.65 -10.04
CA PHE A 243 -9.58 -8.11 -9.95
C PHE A 243 -8.20 -8.76 -10.08
N MET A 244 -7.13 -8.01 -10.38
CA MET A 244 -5.74 -8.51 -10.32
C MET A 244 -4.83 -7.43 -9.69
N GLN A 245 -4.22 -7.75 -8.55
CA GLN A 245 -3.58 -6.75 -7.69
C GLN A 245 -2.04 -6.75 -7.74
N GLY A 246 -1.42 -7.54 -8.61
CA GLY A 246 0.03 -7.71 -8.73
C GLY A 246 0.41 -9.16 -8.50
N GLY A 247 1.10 -9.75 -9.47
CA GLY A 247 1.43 -11.18 -9.47
C GLY A 247 2.74 -11.50 -8.75
N ASP A 248 3.60 -10.51 -8.53
CA ASP A 248 4.92 -10.71 -7.92
C ASP A 248 4.99 -10.24 -6.45
N THR A 249 5.94 -10.80 -5.72
CA THR A 249 6.31 -10.38 -4.35
C THR A 249 6.79 -8.92 -4.28
N CYS A 250 7.34 -8.36 -5.35
CA CYS A 250 7.75 -6.96 -5.41
C CYS A 250 6.57 -5.99 -5.51
N GLU A 251 5.37 -6.51 -5.79
CA GLU A 251 4.11 -5.77 -5.88
C GLU A 251 3.21 -5.96 -4.64
N ASN A 252 3.60 -6.87 -3.74
CA ASN A 252 2.81 -7.27 -2.58
C ASN A 252 3.69 -7.42 -1.33
N ALA A 253 3.39 -6.63 -0.29
CA ALA A 253 3.98 -6.78 1.04
C ALA A 253 2.90 -7.09 2.08
N PRO A 254 3.24 -7.79 3.18
CA PRO A 254 2.31 -8.00 4.29
C PRO A 254 1.63 -6.69 4.73
N GLY A 255 0.30 -6.72 4.88
CA GLY A 255 -0.50 -5.56 5.28
C GLY A 255 -0.82 -4.54 4.17
N LEU A 256 -0.21 -4.62 2.98
CA LEU A 256 -0.37 -3.60 1.94
C LEU A 256 -1.83 -3.43 1.48
N ARG A 257 -2.56 -4.53 1.29
CA ARG A 257 -3.88 -4.59 0.63
C ARG A 257 -4.99 -5.03 1.58
N VAL A 258 -4.77 -4.93 2.88
CA VAL A 258 -5.86 -5.17 3.83
C VAL A 258 -6.87 -4.03 3.68
N GLY A 259 -8.05 -4.38 3.14
CA GLY A 259 -9.11 -3.43 2.84
C GLY A 259 -8.78 -2.39 1.77
N ALA A 260 -7.75 -2.61 0.93
CA ALA A 260 -7.31 -1.68 -0.11
C ALA A 260 -7.04 -2.41 -1.44
N ASN A 261 -7.12 -1.68 -2.56
CA ASN A 261 -6.87 -2.22 -3.90
C ASN A 261 -6.21 -1.17 -4.82
N ASN A 262 -5.77 -1.59 -6.02
CA ASN A 262 -5.07 -0.72 -6.98
C ASN A 262 -5.92 0.46 -7.46
N VAL A 263 -7.25 0.34 -7.52
CA VAL A 263 -8.13 1.45 -7.91
C VAL A 263 -8.13 2.52 -6.84
N GLU A 264 -8.23 2.12 -5.56
CA GLU A 264 -8.16 3.02 -4.42
C GLU A 264 -6.79 3.71 -4.33
N ILE A 265 -5.69 2.96 -4.53
CA ILE A 265 -4.33 3.52 -4.53
C ILE A 265 -4.14 4.50 -5.70
N ALA A 266 -4.60 4.18 -6.91
CA ALA A 266 -4.56 5.09 -8.05
C ALA A 266 -5.33 6.40 -7.79
N ALA A 267 -6.50 6.28 -7.16
CA ALA A 267 -7.32 7.44 -6.82
C ALA A 267 -6.63 8.39 -5.82
N MET A 268 -5.63 7.94 -5.06
CA MET A 268 -4.85 8.80 -4.14
C MET A 268 -4.13 9.94 -4.87
N PHE A 269 -3.88 9.81 -6.18
CA PHE A 269 -3.27 10.87 -6.97
C PHE A 269 -4.19 12.08 -7.22
N ALA A 270 -5.50 11.93 -6.98
CA ALA A 270 -6.45 13.03 -7.10
C ALA A 270 -6.00 14.24 -6.26
N PRO A 271 -6.10 15.48 -6.81
CA PRO A 271 -6.70 15.85 -8.09
C PRO A 271 -5.71 16.03 -9.26
N LYS A 272 -4.47 15.53 -9.17
CA LYS A 272 -3.42 15.78 -10.18
C LYS A 272 -3.67 15.02 -11.49
N PRO A 273 -3.20 15.49 -12.65
CA PRO A 273 -3.51 14.83 -13.91
C PRO A 273 -3.01 13.37 -14.01
N MET A 274 -3.89 12.44 -14.37
CA MET A 274 -3.58 11.01 -14.53
C MET A 274 -4.15 10.43 -15.83
N LEU A 275 -3.35 9.65 -16.55
CA LEU A 275 -3.80 8.84 -17.68
C LEU A 275 -3.83 7.35 -17.30
N LEU A 276 -5.02 6.77 -17.19
CA LEU A 276 -5.17 5.31 -17.02
C LEU A 276 -5.06 4.61 -18.37
N VAL A 277 -3.95 3.90 -18.58
CA VAL A 277 -3.71 3.15 -19.82
C VAL A 277 -4.03 1.67 -19.62
N SER A 278 -4.80 1.09 -20.53
CA SER A 278 -5.33 -0.27 -20.42
C SER A 278 -5.39 -1.01 -21.75
N ALA A 279 -5.49 -2.34 -21.69
CA ALA A 279 -5.57 -3.22 -22.84
C ALA A 279 -6.70 -4.26 -22.71
N THR A 280 -7.27 -4.71 -23.82
CA THR A 280 -8.32 -5.74 -23.83
C THR A 280 -7.83 -7.13 -23.42
N GLY A 281 -6.55 -7.43 -23.65
CA GLY A 281 -5.95 -8.76 -23.48
C GLY A 281 -5.34 -9.02 -22.10
N ASP A 282 -5.60 -8.18 -21.11
CA ASP A 282 -5.12 -8.39 -19.73
C ASP A 282 -6.18 -8.02 -18.67
N TRP A 283 -5.75 -7.99 -17.41
CA TRP A 283 -6.60 -7.67 -16.26
C TRP A 283 -7.13 -6.23 -16.25
N THR A 284 -6.69 -5.36 -17.15
CA THR A 284 -7.20 -3.99 -17.27
C THR A 284 -8.33 -3.83 -18.29
N ARG A 285 -8.81 -4.94 -18.88
CA ARG A 285 -9.90 -4.95 -19.89
C ARG A 285 -11.20 -4.25 -19.48
N THR A 286 -11.47 -4.13 -18.17
CA THR A 286 -12.66 -3.43 -17.66
C THR A 286 -12.42 -1.96 -17.33
N THR A 287 -11.20 -1.45 -17.50
CA THR A 287 -10.82 -0.08 -17.10
C THR A 287 -11.80 0.96 -17.60
N PRO A 288 -12.23 0.96 -18.88
CA PRO A 288 -13.15 1.98 -19.38
C PRO A 288 -14.52 1.99 -18.68
N THR A 289 -14.97 0.85 -18.14
CA THR A 289 -16.34 0.68 -17.62
C THR A 289 -16.40 0.54 -16.10
N VAL A 290 -15.31 0.16 -15.43
CA VAL A 290 -15.26 -0.09 -13.98
C VAL A 290 -14.24 0.83 -13.30
N GLU A 291 -12.95 0.67 -13.60
CA GLU A 291 -11.88 1.34 -12.87
C GLU A 291 -11.81 2.85 -13.15
N PHE A 292 -11.84 3.26 -14.41
CA PHE A 292 -11.79 4.68 -14.79
C PHE A 292 -12.97 5.47 -14.21
N PRO A 293 -14.24 5.03 -14.35
CA PRO A 293 -15.36 5.70 -13.69
C PRO A 293 -15.20 5.80 -12.17
N ALA A 294 -14.64 4.78 -11.51
CA ALA A 294 -14.45 4.80 -10.07
C ALA A 294 -13.37 5.79 -9.61
N VAL A 295 -12.21 5.81 -10.29
CA VAL A 295 -11.18 6.82 -10.04
C VAL A 295 -11.73 8.22 -10.32
N ARG A 296 -12.47 8.40 -11.41
CA ARG A 296 -13.08 9.68 -11.78
C ARG A 296 -14.04 10.21 -10.73
N LYS A 297 -14.85 9.37 -10.09
CA LYS A 297 -15.73 9.79 -8.97
C LYS A 297 -14.95 10.40 -7.81
N ILE A 298 -13.75 9.89 -7.50
CA ILE A 298 -12.89 10.52 -6.49
C ILE A 298 -12.45 11.91 -6.96
N TYR A 299 -12.03 12.05 -8.22
CA TYR A 299 -11.66 13.36 -8.79
C TYR A 299 -12.83 14.36 -8.79
N GLU A 300 -14.08 13.89 -8.93
CA GLU A 300 -15.29 14.71 -8.81
C GLU A 300 -15.44 15.32 -7.41
N LEU A 301 -15.03 14.62 -6.34
CA LEU A 301 -15.01 15.17 -4.97
C LEU A 301 -14.10 16.40 -4.83
N TYR A 302 -13.13 16.54 -5.73
CA TYR A 302 -12.24 17.70 -5.81
C TYR A 302 -12.70 18.76 -6.81
N GLY A 303 -13.76 18.50 -7.59
CA GLY A 303 -14.15 19.36 -8.71
C GLY A 303 -13.22 19.27 -9.92
N HIS A 304 -12.41 18.22 -10.02
CA HIS A 304 -11.36 18.05 -11.03
C HIS A 304 -11.53 16.77 -11.85
N ALA A 305 -12.77 16.35 -12.12
CA ALA A 305 -13.08 15.11 -12.87
C ALA A 305 -12.38 14.99 -14.24
N ALA A 306 -12.09 16.12 -14.88
CA ALA A 306 -11.41 16.18 -16.18
C ALA A 306 -9.89 15.92 -16.10
N ASN A 307 -9.29 15.92 -14.89
CA ASN A 307 -7.87 15.66 -14.73
C ASN A 307 -7.54 14.17 -14.80
N VAL A 308 -8.52 13.27 -14.79
CA VAL A 308 -8.29 11.86 -15.09
C VAL A 308 -8.81 11.51 -16.47
N GLU A 309 -7.95 10.87 -17.26
CA GLU A 309 -8.18 10.45 -18.63
C GLU A 309 -7.94 8.94 -18.74
N THR A 310 -8.38 8.34 -19.86
CA THR A 310 -8.09 6.93 -20.15
C THR A 310 -7.72 6.72 -21.61
N PHE A 311 -6.76 5.82 -21.83
CA PHE A 311 -6.45 5.25 -23.15
C PHE A 311 -6.66 3.73 -23.06
N HIS A 312 -7.42 3.19 -24.01
CA HIS A 312 -7.73 1.76 -24.06
C HIS A 312 -7.47 1.24 -25.48
N GLN A 313 -6.70 0.16 -25.59
CA GLN A 313 -6.35 -0.43 -26.88
C GLN A 313 -6.68 -1.92 -26.96
N GLU A 314 -6.91 -2.41 -28.18
CA GLU A 314 -7.00 -3.83 -28.48
C GLU A 314 -5.59 -4.42 -28.63
N ALA A 315 -5.08 -5.02 -27.57
CA ALA A 315 -3.75 -5.62 -27.52
C ALA A 315 -3.64 -6.62 -26.36
N PRO A 316 -2.68 -7.57 -26.40
CA PRO A 316 -2.26 -8.29 -25.20
C PRO A 316 -1.58 -7.35 -24.19
N HIS A 317 -1.19 -7.88 -23.03
CA HIS A 317 -0.39 -7.14 -22.05
C HIS A 317 0.89 -6.57 -22.68
N ASN A 318 1.11 -5.24 -22.58
CA ASN A 318 2.15 -4.56 -23.34
C ASN A 318 2.57 -3.19 -22.77
N PHE A 319 3.65 -2.63 -23.33
CA PHE A 319 4.03 -1.22 -23.33
C PHE A 319 4.52 -0.80 -24.73
N ASN A 320 3.69 -1.13 -25.72
CA ASN A 320 3.96 -0.91 -27.14
C ASN A 320 3.91 0.58 -27.52
N ARG A 321 4.23 0.88 -28.79
CA ARG A 321 4.21 2.23 -29.35
C ARG A 321 2.90 2.99 -29.13
N GLN A 322 1.73 2.33 -29.21
CA GLN A 322 0.44 3.02 -29.02
C GLN A 322 0.29 3.53 -27.58
N ASN A 323 0.67 2.73 -26.59
CA ASN A 323 0.73 3.17 -25.20
C ASN A 323 1.68 4.36 -25.03
N ARG A 324 2.90 4.25 -25.57
CA ARG A 324 3.92 5.29 -25.45
C ARG A 324 3.48 6.61 -26.09
N GLU A 325 2.90 6.58 -27.29
CA GLU A 325 2.38 7.79 -27.96
C GLU A 325 1.18 8.42 -27.24
N ALA A 326 0.30 7.62 -26.62
CA ALA A 326 -0.76 8.16 -25.77
C ALA A 326 -0.18 8.96 -24.58
N ILE A 327 0.89 8.44 -23.97
CA ILE A 327 1.58 9.10 -22.86
C ILE A 327 2.34 10.34 -23.32
N TYR A 328 3.01 10.30 -24.47
CA TYR A 328 3.66 11.48 -25.06
C TYR A 328 2.66 12.62 -25.25
N ARG A 329 1.47 12.33 -25.79
CA ARG A 329 0.40 13.31 -25.98
C ARG A 329 -0.12 13.85 -24.64
N PHE A 330 -0.32 12.98 -23.65
CA PHE A 330 -0.76 13.36 -22.32
C PHE A 330 0.25 14.30 -21.63
N PHE A 331 1.54 13.94 -21.60
CA PHE A 331 2.57 14.83 -21.05
C PHE A 331 2.72 16.11 -21.89
N GLY A 332 2.62 16.01 -23.21
CA GLY A 332 2.63 17.17 -24.11
C GLY A 332 1.56 18.19 -23.76
N HIS A 333 0.31 17.71 -23.59
CA HIS A 333 -0.82 18.53 -23.18
C HIS A 333 -0.58 19.17 -21.80
N HIS A 334 -0.29 18.35 -20.78
CA HIS A 334 -0.32 18.78 -19.38
C HIS A 334 0.98 19.45 -18.89
N MET A 335 2.14 19.06 -19.43
CA MET A 335 3.46 19.53 -18.98
C MET A 335 4.06 20.61 -19.89
N LEU A 336 3.73 20.58 -21.19
CA LEU A 336 4.25 21.52 -22.19
C LEU A 336 3.18 22.50 -22.70
N GLY A 337 1.90 22.23 -22.47
CA GLY A 337 0.80 23.05 -23.01
C GLY A 337 0.65 22.93 -24.53
N ASP A 338 1.17 21.86 -25.13
CA ASP A 338 1.14 21.62 -26.57
C ASP A 338 0.12 20.52 -26.89
N ASN A 339 -0.90 20.89 -27.65
CA ASN A 339 -2.03 20.04 -28.00
C ASN A 339 -1.91 19.45 -29.40
N ASN A 340 -0.82 19.72 -30.12
CA ASN A 340 -0.64 19.20 -31.47
C ASN A 340 -0.13 17.75 -31.42
N ALA A 341 -1.04 16.79 -31.54
CA ALA A 341 -0.71 15.36 -31.52
C ALA A 341 0.38 14.94 -32.52
N ALA A 342 0.58 15.68 -33.62
CA ALA A 342 1.63 15.42 -34.60
C ALA A 342 3.06 15.63 -34.05
N HIS A 343 3.22 16.40 -32.98
CA HIS A 343 4.52 16.59 -32.31
C HIS A 343 4.88 15.41 -31.39
N PHE A 344 3.89 14.59 -31.02
CA PHE A 344 4.00 13.49 -30.04
C PHE A 344 3.88 12.12 -30.71
N VAL A 345 4.52 11.98 -31.87
CA VAL A 345 4.63 10.71 -32.61
C VAL A 345 6.00 10.12 -32.37
N GLU A 346 6.05 8.82 -32.16
CA GLU A 346 7.30 8.13 -31.92
C GLU A 346 8.18 8.11 -33.18
N LYS A 347 9.50 8.25 -32.99
CA LYS A 347 10.50 8.12 -34.04
C LYS A 347 11.29 6.84 -33.80
N ASP A 348 11.30 5.99 -34.82
CA ASP A 348 12.07 4.75 -34.83
C ASP A 348 13.56 5.09 -34.99
N GLU A 349 14.38 4.72 -34.01
CA GLU A 349 15.83 4.84 -34.05
C GLU A 349 16.47 3.59 -33.42
N PRO A 350 17.64 3.14 -33.90
CA PRO A 350 18.29 1.97 -33.31
C PRO A 350 18.57 2.17 -31.82
N VAL A 351 18.07 1.24 -31.00
CA VAL A 351 18.40 1.18 -29.58
C VAL A 351 19.85 0.73 -29.41
N GLU A 352 20.56 1.36 -28.47
CA GLU A 352 21.95 1.02 -28.19
C GLU A 352 22.10 -0.40 -27.62
N MET A 353 23.28 -0.99 -27.84
CA MET A 353 23.58 -2.32 -27.31
C MET A 353 23.53 -2.33 -25.77
N LEU A 354 23.01 -3.42 -25.19
CA LEU A 354 22.88 -3.59 -23.74
C LEU A 354 24.17 -3.24 -22.98
N GLN A 355 25.33 -3.68 -23.45
CA GLN A 355 26.63 -3.45 -22.81
C GLN A 355 27.01 -1.97 -22.74
N LYS A 356 26.50 -1.13 -23.65
CA LYS A 356 26.71 0.31 -23.61
C LYS A 356 25.79 0.99 -22.60
N MET A 357 24.62 0.41 -22.33
CA MET A 357 23.59 0.96 -21.45
C MET A 357 23.65 0.43 -20.00
N LEU A 358 24.29 -0.72 -19.77
CA LEU A 358 24.53 -1.26 -18.44
C LEU A 358 25.66 -0.50 -17.73
N ALA A 359 25.39 -0.07 -16.50
CA ALA A 359 26.33 0.64 -15.65
C ALA A 359 27.49 -0.25 -15.16
N LEU A 360 27.22 -1.54 -14.94
CA LEU A 360 28.15 -2.55 -14.45
C LEU A 360 28.70 -3.46 -15.55
N ALA A 361 28.35 -3.23 -16.82
CA ALA A 361 28.99 -3.96 -17.92
C ALA A 361 30.51 -3.72 -17.92
N GLY A 362 31.27 -4.77 -17.59
CA GLY A 362 32.72 -4.70 -17.45
C GLY A 362 33.20 -3.91 -16.21
N ARG A 363 32.34 -3.68 -15.21
CA ARG A 363 32.67 -2.97 -13.98
C ARG A 363 32.17 -3.74 -12.75
N ALA A 364 32.90 -3.62 -11.64
CA ALA A 364 32.40 -4.04 -10.34
C ALA A 364 31.50 -2.96 -9.72
N LEU A 365 30.71 -3.35 -8.72
CA LEU A 365 30.06 -2.40 -7.82
C LEU A 365 31.12 -1.48 -7.17
N PRO A 366 30.75 -0.24 -6.80
CA PRO A 366 31.67 0.67 -6.12
C PRO A 366 32.25 0.07 -4.83
N GLU A 367 33.45 0.54 -4.45
CA GLU A 367 34.08 0.14 -3.20
C GLU A 367 33.17 0.44 -1.99
N GLY A 368 33.06 -0.50 -1.05
CA GLY A 368 32.18 -0.39 0.10
C GLY A 368 30.71 -0.74 -0.16
N ALA A 369 30.37 -1.23 -1.37
CA ALA A 369 29.04 -1.79 -1.63
C ALA A 369 28.68 -2.90 -0.63
N ALA A 370 27.46 -2.81 -0.10
CA ALA A 370 26.95 -3.72 0.90
C ALA A 370 26.61 -5.09 0.30
N THR A 371 26.90 -6.17 1.02
CA THR A 371 26.30 -7.46 0.72
C THR A 371 24.82 -7.47 1.10
N TYR A 372 24.04 -8.39 0.55
CA TYR A 372 22.63 -8.57 0.90
C TYR A 372 22.39 -8.63 2.43
N GLY A 373 23.17 -9.42 3.16
CA GLY A 373 23.07 -9.50 4.62
C GLY A 373 23.40 -8.18 5.34
N GLN A 374 24.33 -7.38 4.80
CA GLN A 374 24.64 -6.05 5.33
C GLN A 374 23.51 -5.05 5.05
N VAL A 375 22.86 -5.13 3.87
CA VAL A 375 21.68 -4.31 3.56
C VAL A 375 20.56 -4.61 4.57
N PHE A 376 20.26 -5.89 4.81
CA PHE A 376 19.26 -6.27 5.81
C PHE A 376 19.64 -5.83 7.22
N ALA A 377 20.90 -6.01 7.62
CA ALA A 377 21.36 -5.55 8.93
C ALA A 377 21.21 -4.03 9.10
N ARG A 378 21.51 -3.24 8.06
CA ARG A 378 21.33 -1.79 8.05
C ARG A 378 19.86 -1.38 8.07
N TRP A 379 18.99 -2.11 7.36
CA TRP A 379 17.55 -1.90 7.38
C TRP A 379 16.97 -2.04 8.79
N ARG A 380 17.32 -3.12 9.50
CA ARG A 380 16.89 -3.33 10.89
C ARG A 380 17.41 -2.26 11.87
N ALA A 381 18.57 -1.70 11.56
CA ALA A 381 19.21 -0.69 12.39
C ALA A 381 18.78 0.75 12.03
N MET A 382 17.81 0.93 11.12
CA MET A 382 17.31 2.26 10.78
C MET A 382 16.79 2.96 12.04
N PRO A 383 17.15 4.24 12.26
CA PRO A 383 16.76 4.97 13.46
C PRO A 383 15.24 4.95 13.65
N SER A 384 14.81 4.73 14.88
CA SER A 384 13.40 4.68 15.25
C SER A 384 13.09 5.50 16.49
N ASP A 385 13.90 6.52 16.79
CA ASP A 385 13.65 7.45 17.88
C ASP A 385 12.32 8.18 17.62
N VAL A 386 11.28 7.69 18.28
CA VAL A 386 9.92 8.19 18.15
C VAL A 386 9.32 8.38 19.53
N SER A 387 8.37 9.30 19.64
CA SER A 387 7.56 9.45 20.86
C SER A 387 6.79 8.16 21.18
N LEU A 388 6.34 8.01 22.43
CA LEU A 388 5.51 6.86 22.82
C LEU A 388 4.25 6.74 21.95
N ASP A 389 3.61 7.85 21.60
CA ASP A 389 2.41 7.85 20.75
C ASP A 389 2.72 7.37 19.32
N GLN A 390 3.85 7.80 18.75
CA GLN A 390 4.31 7.29 17.46
C GLN A 390 4.75 5.82 17.54
N ALA A 391 5.34 5.37 18.65
CA ALA A 391 5.65 3.96 18.86
C ALA A 391 4.37 3.11 18.90
N ARG A 392 3.32 3.60 19.58
CA ARG A 392 1.99 2.97 19.61
C ARG A 392 1.36 2.93 18.22
N GLU A 393 1.39 4.04 17.47
CA GLU A 393 0.89 4.09 16.09
C GLU A 393 1.62 3.09 15.18
N LYS A 394 2.96 3.05 15.25
CA LYS A 394 3.76 2.06 14.50
C LYS A 394 3.38 0.63 14.85
N LEU A 395 3.17 0.35 16.13
CA LEU A 395 2.74 -0.97 16.59
C LEU A 395 1.35 -1.32 16.06
N GLN A 396 0.40 -0.38 16.10
CA GLN A 396 -0.94 -0.52 15.56
C GLN A 396 -0.90 -0.83 14.06
N LEU A 397 -0.10 -0.10 13.28
CA LEU A 397 0.08 -0.33 11.84
C LEU A 397 0.71 -1.70 11.56
N ALA A 398 1.77 -2.09 12.30
CA ALA A 398 2.43 -3.38 12.11
C ALA A 398 1.52 -4.57 12.46
N LEU A 399 0.71 -4.43 13.50
CA LEU A 399 -0.25 -5.44 13.91
C LEU A 399 -1.56 -5.37 13.11
N GLY A 400 -1.80 -4.29 12.36
CA GLY A 400 -3.08 -4.08 11.67
C GLY A 400 -4.26 -3.96 12.64
N VAL A 401 -4.05 -3.31 13.78
CA VAL A 401 -5.04 -3.19 14.86
C VAL A 401 -5.36 -1.75 15.20
N GLU A 402 -6.56 -1.55 15.73
CA GLU A 402 -7.05 -0.25 16.18
C GLU A 402 -7.87 -0.38 17.47
N TRP A 403 -7.92 0.70 18.25
CA TRP A 403 -8.84 0.80 19.38
C TRP A 403 -10.27 1.07 18.89
N PRO A 404 -11.26 0.17 19.11
CA PRO A 404 -12.60 0.38 18.59
C PRO A 404 -13.32 1.52 19.30
N ALA A 405 -13.79 2.52 18.53
CA ALA A 405 -14.57 3.62 19.07
C ALA A 405 -15.92 3.16 19.64
N GLN A 406 -16.54 2.15 19.02
CA GLN A 406 -17.78 1.52 19.47
C GLN A 406 -17.69 0.01 19.34
N VAL A 407 -18.24 -0.71 20.33
CA VAL A 407 -18.38 -2.16 20.30
C VAL A 407 -19.82 -2.49 20.61
N THR A 408 -20.49 -3.17 19.68
CA THR A 408 -21.84 -3.66 19.93
C THR A 408 -21.79 -5.10 20.41
N ALA A 409 -22.84 -5.52 21.11
CA ALA A 409 -22.90 -6.88 21.62
C ALA A 409 -24.31 -7.46 21.55
N GLN A 410 -24.36 -8.76 21.28
CA GLN A 410 -25.58 -9.54 21.19
C GLN A 410 -25.48 -10.77 22.10
N GLN A 411 -26.50 -11.00 22.91
CA GLN A 411 -26.58 -12.18 23.75
C GLN A 411 -26.94 -13.42 22.92
N ASN A 412 -26.25 -14.52 23.14
CA ASN A 412 -26.46 -15.80 22.47
C ASN A 412 -26.31 -16.95 23.48
N GLY A 413 -27.41 -17.29 24.16
CA GLY A 413 -27.38 -18.18 25.32
C GLY A 413 -26.51 -17.58 26.43
N ASP A 414 -25.57 -18.38 26.95
CA ASP A 414 -24.61 -17.95 27.99
C ASP A 414 -23.46 -17.09 27.43
N MET A 415 -23.33 -16.97 26.10
CA MET A 415 -22.30 -16.14 25.47
C MET A 415 -22.81 -14.73 25.15
N THR A 416 -21.88 -13.80 25.18
CA THR A 416 -22.02 -12.45 24.64
C THR A 416 -21.14 -12.36 23.39
N LEU A 417 -21.74 -12.11 22.24
CA LEU A 417 -21.01 -11.93 20.98
C LEU A 417 -20.71 -10.45 20.79
N LEU A 418 -19.44 -10.09 20.71
CA LEU A 418 -18.98 -8.72 20.47
C LEU A 418 -18.69 -8.51 18.99
N THR A 419 -18.95 -7.31 18.48
CA THR A 419 -18.59 -6.94 17.12
C THR A 419 -18.21 -5.46 16.98
N ARG A 420 -17.30 -5.22 16.04
CA ARG A 420 -16.87 -3.92 15.52
C ARG A 420 -16.95 -3.96 13.98
N GLY A 421 -18.16 -3.98 13.45
CA GLY A 421 -18.42 -4.16 12.01
C GLY A 421 -18.74 -5.62 11.67
N ASP A 422 -17.88 -6.26 10.87
CA ASP A 422 -18.10 -7.62 10.37
C ASP A 422 -17.34 -8.72 11.16
N ASP A 423 -16.55 -8.32 12.16
CA ASP A 423 -15.85 -9.24 13.05
C ASP A 423 -16.82 -9.89 14.04
N ARG A 424 -16.49 -11.08 14.55
CA ARG A 424 -17.30 -11.79 15.54
C ARG A 424 -16.41 -12.33 16.65
N VAL A 425 -16.50 -11.72 17.83
CA VAL A 425 -15.69 -12.09 19.01
C VAL A 425 -16.60 -12.68 20.09
N PRO A 426 -16.66 -14.01 20.24
CA PRO A 426 -17.41 -14.60 21.34
C PRO A 426 -16.72 -14.34 22.68
N ALA A 427 -17.51 -14.06 23.69
CA ALA A 427 -17.04 -13.89 25.05
C ALA A 427 -18.10 -14.33 26.07
N TYR A 428 -17.70 -14.46 27.32
CA TYR A 428 -18.60 -14.68 28.45
C TYR A 428 -18.48 -13.49 29.39
N TRP A 429 -19.53 -12.68 29.45
CA TRP A 429 -19.62 -11.54 30.35
C TRP A 429 -20.30 -11.92 31.65
N ILE A 430 -19.67 -11.58 32.78
CA ILE A 430 -20.20 -11.78 34.12
C ILE A 430 -20.16 -10.43 34.82
N ASP A 431 -21.34 -9.94 35.24
CA ASP A 431 -21.46 -8.68 35.96
C ASP A 431 -20.85 -8.77 37.37
N GLY A 432 -20.41 -7.62 37.87
CA GLY A 432 -19.82 -7.50 39.19
C GLY A 432 -19.62 -6.04 39.60
N HIS A 433 -18.77 -5.81 40.60
CA HIS A 433 -18.42 -4.50 41.12
C HIS A 433 -16.89 -4.30 41.20
N GLY A 434 -16.45 -3.05 41.06
CA GLY A 434 -15.03 -2.69 41.02
C GLY A 434 -14.45 -2.71 39.60
N ALA A 435 -13.12 -2.85 39.50
CA ALA A 435 -12.41 -2.79 38.23
C ALA A 435 -12.73 -4.02 37.35
N PRO A 436 -13.21 -3.84 36.10
CA PRO A 436 -13.48 -4.94 35.20
C PRO A 436 -12.18 -5.67 34.82
N ALA A 437 -12.27 -6.99 34.69
CA ALA A 437 -11.18 -7.85 34.26
C ALA A 437 -11.50 -8.48 32.90
N VAL A 438 -10.56 -8.41 31.96
CA VAL A 438 -10.59 -9.16 30.69
C VAL A 438 -9.61 -10.31 30.82
N LEU A 439 -10.08 -11.54 30.61
CA LEU A 439 -9.28 -12.76 30.70
C LEU A 439 -9.24 -13.50 29.36
N VAL A 440 -8.03 -13.85 28.94
CA VAL A 440 -7.75 -14.53 27.67
C VAL A 440 -6.79 -15.69 27.91
N ASP A 441 -7.08 -16.86 27.33
CA ASP A 441 -6.24 -18.06 27.41
C ASP A 441 -6.03 -18.64 26.01
N SER A 442 -4.84 -19.20 25.75
CA SER A 442 -4.50 -19.76 24.44
C SER A 442 -5.32 -21.00 24.06
N GLY A 443 -5.87 -21.71 25.06
CA GLY A 443 -6.79 -22.82 24.85
C GLY A 443 -8.25 -22.39 24.67
N GLY A 444 -8.56 -21.09 24.76
CA GLY A 444 -9.89 -20.54 24.58
C GLY A 444 -10.64 -20.22 25.88
N ALA A 445 -11.91 -19.85 25.76
CA ALA A 445 -12.69 -19.38 26.91
C ALA A 445 -12.99 -20.49 27.93
N ALA A 446 -13.10 -21.75 27.49
CA ALA A 446 -13.35 -22.88 28.38
C ALA A 446 -12.27 -23.06 29.46
N PRO A 447 -10.97 -23.22 29.14
CA PRO A 447 -9.92 -23.31 30.17
C PRO A 447 -9.80 -22.02 30.99
N ALA A 448 -9.98 -20.84 30.36
CA ALA A 448 -9.96 -19.56 31.06
C ALA A 448 -11.02 -19.48 32.18
N ARG A 449 -12.27 -19.85 31.88
CA ARG A 449 -13.39 -19.84 32.86
C ARG A 449 -13.17 -20.77 34.04
N HIS A 450 -12.49 -21.89 33.83
CA HIS A 450 -12.20 -22.88 34.88
C HIS A 450 -10.85 -22.63 35.57
N SER A 451 -10.16 -21.54 35.25
CA SER A 451 -8.85 -21.23 35.83
C SER A 451 -8.96 -20.79 37.29
N PRO A 452 -7.92 -21.01 38.11
CA PRO A 452 -7.84 -20.48 39.48
C PRO A 452 -7.97 -18.96 39.53
N LEU A 453 -7.50 -18.26 38.49
CA LEU A 453 -7.60 -16.82 38.36
C LEU A 453 -9.05 -16.36 38.16
N ALA A 454 -9.80 -16.96 37.24
CA ALA A 454 -11.21 -16.68 37.06
C ALA A 454 -12.00 -16.94 38.36
N ALA A 455 -11.75 -18.09 39.01
CA ALA A 455 -12.39 -18.42 40.29
C ALA A 455 -12.07 -17.39 41.39
N ARG A 456 -10.86 -16.84 41.42
CA ARG A 456 -10.47 -15.76 42.35
C ARG A 456 -11.21 -14.47 42.05
N LEU A 457 -11.20 -14.01 40.80
CA LEU A 457 -11.87 -12.77 40.37
C LEU A 457 -13.38 -12.80 40.64
N LEU A 458 -14.01 -13.95 40.43
CA LEU A 458 -15.42 -14.16 40.74
C LEU A 458 -15.71 -14.16 42.25
N ARG A 459 -14.84 -14.74 43.09
CA ARG A 459 -14.95 -14.66 44.55
C ARG A 459 -14.78 -13.23 45.07
N GLU A 460 -13.96 -12.43 44.40
CA GLU A 460 -13.78 -11.00 44.68
C GLU A 460 -14.98 -10.16 44.21
N GLY A 461 -15.97 -10.75 43.51
CA GLY A 461 -17.16 -10.06 43.03
C GLY A 461 -16.93 -9.14 41.83
N ARG A 462 -15.80 -9.29 41.12
CA ARG A 462 -15.39 -8.39 40.03
C ARG A 462 -16.13 -8.66 38.72
N PRO A 463 -16.41 -7.62 37.90
CA PRO A 463 -16.87 -7.84 36.53
C PRO A 463 -15.79 -8.59 35.74
N LEU A 464 -16.18 -9.64 35.02
CA LEU A 464 -15.26 -10.51 34.30
C LEU A 464 -15.75 -10.76 32.88
N LEU A 465 -14.92 -10.42 31.90
CA LEU A 465 -15.08 -10.79 30.50
C LEU A 465 -14.06 -11.87 30.14
N VAL A 466 -14.53 -13.08 29.81
CA VAL A 466 -13.66 -14.15 29.32
C VAL A 466 -13.80 -14.25 27.80
N VAL A 467 -12.70 -14.04 27.08
CA VAL A 467 -12.69 -13.92 25.61
C VAL A 467 -12.38 -15.28 24.97
N GLU A 468 -13.16 -15.66 23.97
CA GLU A 468 -12.86 -16.76 23.05
C GLU A 468 -12.21 -16.15 21.79
N ALA A 469 -10.89 -15.93 21.87
CA ALA A 469 -10.16 -15.20 20.83
C ALA A 469 -10.19 -15.92 19.47
N PHE A 470 -9.82 -15.20 18.41
CA PHE A 470 -9.81 -15.72 17.05
C PHE A 470 -9.01 -17.02 16.93
N GLN A 471 -9.62 -18.06 16.34
CA GLN A 471 -8.99 -19.36 16.14
C GLN A 471 -8.46 -20.00 17.44
N THR A 472 -9.23 -19.88 18.54
CA THR A 472 -9.02 -20.63 19.79
C THR A 472 -10.26 -21.41 20.18
N GLY A 473 -10.09 -22.48 20.95
CA GLY A 473 -11.18 -23.24 21.57
C GLY A 473 -12.32 -23.55 20.58
N ALA A 474 -13.54 -23.21 20.99
CA ALA A 474 -14.75 -23.44 20.21
C ALA A 474 -14.95 -22.44 19.04
N ASN A 475 -14.12 -21.39 18.95
CA ASN A 475 -14.16 -20.39 17.87
C ASN A 475 -13.23 -20.73 16.69
N THR A 476 -12.59 -21.91 16.72
CA THR A 476 -11.79 -22.44 15.61
C THR A 476 -12.68 -22.74 14.41
N ALA A 477 -12.31 -22.24 13.23
CA ALA A 477 -13.07 -22.43 12.00
C ALA A 477 -12.16 -22.60 10.78
N PRO A 478 -12.59 -23.25 9.70
CA PRO A 478 -11.81 -23.30 8.46
C PRO A 478 -11.52 -21.89 7.93
N ARG A 479 -10.27 -21.66 7.50
CA ARG A 479 -9.82 -20.41 6.91
C ARG A 479 -8.89 -20.72 5.74
N ASN A 480 -9.26 -20.31 4.53
CA ASN A 480 -8.46 -20.58 3.34
C ASN A 480 -7.20 -19.70 3.32
N ARG A 481 -6.02 -20.31 3.36
CA ARG A 481 -4.71 -19.63 3.29
C ARG A 481 -3.96 -19.90 1.98
N ALA A 482 -4.57 -20.64 1.06
CA ALA A 482 -3.95 -21.03 -0.20
C ALA A 482 -3.91 -19.88 -1.23
N THR A 483 -4.50 -18.73 -0.92
CA THR A 483 -4.46 -17.55 -1.80
C THR A 483 -3.05 -16.99 -1.91
N SER A 484 -2.63 -16.64 -3.13
CA SER A 484 -1.36 -15.97 -3.38
C SER A 484 -1.24 -14.68 -2.55
N HIS A 485 -0.05 -14.47 -2.00
CA HIS A 485 0.28 -13.31 -1.17
C HIS A 485 -0.67 -13.12 0.03
N PHE A 486 -1.14 -14.19 0.68
CA PHE A 486 -2.14 -14.15 1.76
C PHE A 486 -1.97 -12.97 2.74
N LEU A 487 -0.75 -12.75 3.25
CA LEU A 487 -0.47 -11.70 4.24
C LEU A 487 -0.57 -10.28 3.69
N ALA A 488 -0.49 -10.07 2.39
CA ALA A 488 -0.75 -8.76 1.79
C ALA A 488 -2.22 -8.35 1.92
N PHE A 489 -3.13 -9.33 1.92
CA PHE A 489 -4.58 -9.12 1.88
C PHE A 489 -5.29 -9.44 3.21
N ASN A 490 -4.65 -10.25 4.06
CA ASN A 490 -5.27 -10.83 5.26
C ASN A 490 -4.36 -10.67 6.47
N TYR A 491 -4.98 -10.44 7.62
CA TYR A 491 -4.31 -10.50 8.92
C TYR A 491 -3.96 -11.94 9.32
N THR A 492 -2.84 -12.10 10.03
CA THR A 492 -2.49 -13.36 10.71
C THR A 492 -3.50 -13.66 11.81
N ASP A 493 -3.54 -14.91 12.30
CA ASP A 493 -4.40 -15.22 13.43
C ASP A 493 -4.02 -14.43 14.68
N ASP A 494 -2.73 -14.21 14.92
CA ASP A 494 -2.26 -13.44 16.08
C ASP A 494 -2.66 -11.97 16.00
N GLN A 495 -2.61 -11.36 14.81
CA GLN A 495 -3.14 -10.00 14.60
C GLN A 495 -4.65 -9.96 14.91
N CYS A 496 -5.42 -10.94 14.41
CA CYS A 496 -6.85 -11.05 14.73
C CYS A 496 -7.09 -11.22 16.25
N ARG A 497 -6.28 -12.03 16.94
CA ARG A 497 -6.39 -12.25 18.40
C ARG A 497 -6.10 -10.98 19.18
N VAL A 498 -5.04 -10.24 18.82
CA VAL A 498 -4.75 -8.94 19.46
C VAL A 498 -5.93 -7.98 19.29
N GLN A 499 -6.51 -7.93 18.09
CA GLN A 499 -7.68 -7.09 17.83
C GLN A 499 -8.93 -7.53 18.60
N ASP A 500 -9.15 -8.83 18.79
CA ASP A 500 -10.25 -9.34 19.62
C ASP A 500 -10.09 -8.90 21.07
N ILE A 501 -8.86 -8.90 21.59
CA ILE A 501 -8.55 -8.41 22.95
C ILE A 501 -8.81 -6.90 23.05
N LEU A 502 -8.39 -6.10 22.07
CA LEU A 502 -8.70 -4.67 22.03
C LEU A 502 -10.21 -4.41 21.99
N THR A 503 -10.95 -5.23 21.24
CA THR A 503 -12.43 -5.18 21.19
C THR A 503 -13.05 -5.48 22.55
N ALA A 504 -12.55 -6.50 23.25
CA ALA A 504 -12.99 -6.87 24.59
C ALA A 504 -12.68 -5.78 25.63
N LEU A 505 -11.50 -5.17 25.56
CA LEU A 505 -11.11 -4.05 26.42
C LEU A 505 -12.00 -2.83 26.21
N ALA A 506 -12.25 -2.44 24.96
CA ALA A 506 -13.12 -1.31 24.63
C ALA A 506 -14.57 -1.55 25.09
N PHE A 507 -15.09 -2.77 24.91
CA PHE A 507 -16.39 -3.16 25.43
C PHE A 507 -16.49 -3.06 26.96
N ALA A 508 -15.48 -3.55 27.68
CA ALA A 508 -15.45 -3.51 29.14
C ALA A 508 -15.38 -2.05 29.64
N ALA A 509 -14.58 -1.21 29.00
CA ALA A 509 -14.47 0.22 29.30
C ALA A 509 -15.77 1.01 29.01
N GLN A 510 -16.56 0.61 28.01
CA GLN A 510 -17.87 1.21 27.73
C GLN A 510 -18.92 0.89 28.80
N ARG A 511 -18.80 -0.24 29.50
CA ARG A 511 -19.74 -0.68 30.53
C ARG A 511 -19.40 -0.20 31.94
N HIS A 512 -18.11 -0.09 32.25
CA HIS A 512 -17.65 0.25 33.59
C HIS A 512 -16.68 1.44 33.55
N PRO A 513 -16.93 2.50 34.34
CA PRO A 513 -15.96 3.56 34.50
C PRO A 513 -14.76 3.06 35.32
N GLY A 514 -13.54 3.28 34.81
CA GLY A 514 -12.29 2.96 35.50
C GLY A 514 -11.32 2.13 34.65
N PRO A 515 -10.13 1.81 35.20
CA PRO A 515 -9.14 1.01 34.47
C PRO A 515 -9.64 -0.43 34.30
N VAL A 516 -9.49 -0.96 33.09
CA VAL A 516 -9.74 -2.37 32.77
C VAL A 516 -8.43 -3.14 33.00
N GLU A 517 -8.48 -4.21 33.78
CA GLU A 517 -7.32 -5.10 33.97
C GLU A 517 -7.33 -6.22 32.93
N LEU A 518 -6.19 -6.44 32.28
CA LEU A 518 -6.03 -7.50 31.28
C LEU A 518 -5.19 -8.64 31.85
N PHE A 519 -5.70 -9.86 31.74
CA PHE A 519 -5.04 -11.09 32.13
C PHE A 519 -4.90 -12.02 30.93
N GLY A 520 -3.66 -12.35 30.56
CA GLY A 520 -3.35 -13.38 29.56
C GLY A 520 -2.68 -14.58 30.21
N THR A 521 -3.12 -15.78 29.88
CA THR A 521 -2.54 -17.05 30.37
C THR A 521 -2.00 -17.92 29.23
N GLY A 522 -0.95 -18.70 29.52
CA GLY A 522 -0.26 -19.48 28.50
C GLY A 522 0.33 -18.58 27.41
N ASP A 523 0.21 -19.00 26.16
CA ASP A 523 0.73 -18.25 25.00
C ASP A 523 -0.08 -16.96 24.75
N ALA A 524 -1.31 -16.86 25.27
CA ALA A 524 -2.13 -15.65 25.17
C ALA A 524 -1.56 -14.46 25.94
N ALA A 525 -0.60 -14.69 26.86
CA ALA A 525 0.13 -13.61 27.52
C ALA A 525 0.84 -12.68 26.52
N ILE A 526 1.33 -13.23 25.40
CA ILE A 526 1.99 -12.44 24.35
C ILE A 526 0.96 -11.56 23.62
N TRP A 527 -0.20 -12.12 23.25
CA TRP A 527 -1.27 -11.36 22.61
C TRP A 527 -1.79 -10.24 23.53
N ALA A 528 -1.95 -10.55 24.82
CA ALA A 528 -2.36 -9.59 25.83
C ALA A 528 -1.35 -8.44 25.98
N LEU A 529 -0.05 -8.74 25.96
CA LEU A 529 1.00 -7.71 26.02
C LEU A 529 0.92 -6.76 24.82
N PHE A 530 0.75 -7.28 23.61
CA PHE A 530 0.60 -6.45 22.41
C PHE A 530 -0.69 -5.62 22.44
N ALA A 531 -1.80 -6.20 22.87
CA ALA A 531 -3.06 -5.47 23.02
C ALA A 531 -2.94 -4.35 24.05
N ALA A 532 -2.32 -4.60 25.20
CA ALA A 532 -2.07 -3.59 26.22
C ALA A 532 -1.18 -2.44 25.71
N ALA A 533 -0.14 -2.76 24.92
CA ALA A 533 0.74 -1.75 24.34
C ALA A 533 0.05 -0.92 23.23
N ALA A 534 -0.89 -1.51 22.49
CA ALA A 534 -1.65 -0.84 21.43
C ALA A 534 -2.87 -0.04 21.95
N ALA A 535 -3.33 -0.31 23.17
CA ALA A 535 -4.43 0.41 23.82
C ALA A 535 -4.04 1.86 24.17
N PRO A 536 -5.01 2.81 24.19
CA PRO A 536 -4.76 4.23 24.48
C PRO A 536 -4.29 4.49 25.92
#